data_AF-A0A9R0VRW5-F1
#
_entry.id   AF-A0A9R0VRW5-F1
#
_cell.length_a   1.000
_cell.length_b   1.000
_cell.length_c   1.000
_cell.angle_alpha   90.00
_cell.angle_beta   90.00
_cell.angle_gamma   90.00
#
_symmetry.space_group_name_H-M   'P 1'
#
loop_
_entity.id
_entity.type
_entity.pdbx_description
1 polymer ?
#
loop_
_entity_poly.entity_id
_entity_poly.type
_entity_poly.pdbx_seq_one_letter_code
_entity_poly.pdbx_strand_id
1 'polypeptide(L)'
;MLSVCGFLEKMRGGLLPALICFSLCSGHGLKTGAPPWFAAESETNQLTTESEASFSTQLSMDSLHLVHVKLLAADLLTLTPRHTSPASFVRCGRTVARAEVVGIVVSRDRREKFLRFLVDDGTGCIPCVLWLNHRYLNANSSSDSDPTGEMALKMSEVVRLGTLLRVRGRIVMYRGAIQIAARDVVLEEDPNVEVLHWLQCVHMAKECYDLPLPSA
;
A
#
# COMPACT_ATOMS: atom_id res chain seq x y z
N MET A 1 -35.21 8.62 18.45
CA MET A 1 -35.43 9.27 17.15
C MET A 1 -35.03 10.73 17.27
N LEU A 2 -34.51 11.32 16.18
CA LEU A 2 -33.88 12.67 16.02
C LEU A 2 -32.35 12.58 16.20
N SER A 3 -31.57 12.33 15.15
CA SER A 3 -31.36 13.04 13.86
C SER A 3 -30.49 14.28 14.00
N VAL A 4 -29.24 14.11 13.58
CA VAL A 4 -28.19 15.10 13.36
C VAL A 4 -28.51 15.91 12.09
N CYS A 5 -28.27 17.22 12.10
CA CYS A 5 -27.47 17.96 11.09
C CYS A 5 -27.78 19.46 11.16
N GLY A 6 -26.75 20.29 11.29
CA GLY A 6 -26.89 21.75 11.21
C GLY A 6 -25.59 22.46 11.49
N PHE A 7 -24.75 22.62 10.48
CA PHE A 7 -23.83 23.75 10.41
C PHE A 7 -23.56 24.12 8.96
N LEU A 8 -24.15 25.24 8.53
CA LEU A 8 -23.87 25.92 7.27
C LEU A 8 -23.86 27.43 7.52
N GLU A 9 -22.78 28.07 7.07
CA GLU A 9 -22.57 29.48 6.65
C GLU A 9 -21.11 29.82 6.98
N LYS A 10 -20.28 30.43 6.12
CA LYS A 10 -20.54 31.49 5.15
C LYS A 10 -19.32 31.66 4.24
N MET A 11 -19.52 31.84 2.94
CA MET A 11 -18.75 32.80 2.13
C MET A 11 -19.51 33.06 0.81
N ARG A 12 -20.01 34.29 0.69
CA ARG A 12 -20.37 34.98 -0.58
C ARG A 12 -19.07 35.16 -1.39
N GLY A 13 -18.98 35.22 -2.72
CA GLY A 13 -19.91 35.30 -3.84
C GLY A 13 -19.09 35.86 -5.03
N GLY A 14 -19.36 35.43 -6.28
CA GLY A 14 -18.72 36.03 -7.46
C GLY A 14 -18.68 35.17 -8.73
N LEU A 15 -19.74 35.28 -9.55
CA LEU A 15 -19.88 35.16 -11.02
C LEU A 15 -19.09 34.13 -11.89
N LEU A 16 -19.90 33.36 -12.63
CA LEU A 16 -19.78 32.51 -13.85
C LEU A 16 -18.99 33.13 -15.06
N PRO A 17 -18.78 32.44 -16.23
CA PRO A 17 -19.30 31.14 -16.70
C PRO A 17 -18.29 30.18 -17.38
N ALA A 18 -18.81 29.00 -17.74
CA ALA A 18 -18.23 27.96 -18.59
C ALA A 18 -17.74 28.42 -19.97
N LEU A 19 -16.72 27.74 -20.50
CA LEU A 19 -16.49 27.60 -21.94
C LEU A 19 -15.87 26.23 -22.24
N ILE A 20 -16.65 25.49 -23.02
CA ILE A 20 -16.34 24.24 -23.70
C ILE A 20 -15.45 24.57 -24.90
N CYS A 21 -14.38 23.81 -25.12
CA CYS A 21 -13.72 23.78 -26.42
C CYS A 21 -13.44 22.33 -26.83
N PHE A 22 -14.29 21.83 -27.74
CA PHE A 22 -14.03 20.68 -28.59
C PHE A 22 -13.05 21.11 -29.69
N SER A 23 -12.02 20.32 -29.96
CA SER A 23 -11.33 20.35 -31.24
C SER A 23 -11.28 18.94 -31.82
N LEU A 24 -12.10 18.72 -32.83
CA LEU A 24 -11.93 17.67 -33.83
C LEU A 24 -10.72 18.01 -34.71
N CYS A 25 -9.88 17.03 -35.01
CA CYS A 25 -9.19 16.94 -36.30
C CYS A 25 -9.13 15.47 -36.72
N SER A 26 -9.86 15.14 -37.77
CA SER A 26 -9.78 13.88 -38.53
C SER A 26 -8.65 13.98 -39.56
N GLY A 27 -7.96 12.86 -39.84
CA GLY A 27 -7.08 12.77 -41.01
C GLY A 27 -6.10 11.59 -41.04
N HIS A 28 -6.60 10.44 -41.50
CA HIS A 28 -5.97 9.23 -42.05
C HIS A 28 -4.43 9.11 -42.20
N GLY A 29 -3.92 7.92 -41.86
CA GLY A 29 -2.65 7.40 -42.38
C GLY A 29 -2.29 6.02 -41.81
N LEU A 30 -2.63 4.95 -42.53
CA LEU A 30 -2.21 3.57 -42.27
C LEU A 30 -0.69 3.43 -42.50
N LYS A 31 0.07 2.80 -41.59
CA LYS A 31 1.27 1.99 -41.91
C LYS A 31 1.81 1.23 -40.68
N THR A 32 2.04 -0.06 -40.92
CA THR A 32 2.67 -1.07 -40.07
C THR A 32 4.19 -0.88 -39.99
N GLY A 33 4.80 -1.15 -38.84
CA GLY A 33 6.26 -1.28 -38.72
C GLY A 33 6.73 -1.40 -37.27
N ALA A 34 7.32 -2.54 -36.93
CA ALA A 34 7.93 -2.81 -35.62
C ALA A 34 9.15 -1.91 -35.35
N PRO A 35 9.47 -1.59 -34.08
CA PRO A 35 10.66 -0.81 -33.75
C PRO A 35 11.94 -1.66 -33.82
N PRO A 36 13.02 -1.17 -34.45
CA PRO A 36 14.29 -1.87 -34.55
C PRO A 36 15.15 -1.57 -33.31
N TRP A 37 15.70 -2.60 -32.65
CA TRP A 37 16.76 -2.43 -31.65
C TRP A 37 17.98 -3.33 -31.88
N PHE A 38 18.20 -3.82 -33.10
CA PHE A 38 19.50 -4.38 -33.49
C PHE A 38 20.29 -3.36 -34.32
N ALA A 39 21.23 -2.68 -33.68
CA ALA A 39 22.46 -2.19 -34.30
C ALA A 39 23.52 -2.02 -33.21
N ALA A 40 24.58 -2.82 -33.32
CA ALA A 40 25.80 -2.69 -32.55
C ALA A 40 26.67 -1.60 -33.17
N GLU A 41 27.36 -0.81 -32.36
CA GLU A 41 28.59 -0.13 -32.77
C GLU A 41 29.48 0.13 -31.54
N SER A 42 30.76 -0.12 -31.76
CA SER A 42 31.88 -0.13 -30.83
C SER A 42 32.76 1.10 -31.07
N GLU A 43 33.25 1.74 -30.00
CA GLU A 43 34.69 1.97 -29.69
C GLU A 43 34.94 3.17 -28.74
N THR A 44 35.66 2.85 -27.66
CA THR A 44 36.68 3.63 -26.90
C THR A 44 36.51 5.14 -26.62
N ASN A 45 36.56 5.57 -25.34
CA ASN A 45 37.79 6.00 -24.64
C ASN A 45 37.55 6.38 -23.15
N GLN A 46 38.67 6.50 -22.42
CA GLN A 46 38.92 6.52 -20.98
C GLN A 46 38.37 7.68 -20.10
N LEU A 47 38.09 7.31 -18.84
CA LEU A 47 38.40 7.99 -17.54
C LEU A 47 37.79 9.36 -17.20
N THR A 48 36.81 9.35 -16.27
CA THR A 48 36.69 10.20 -15.06
C THR A 48 35.69 9.51 -14.11
N THR A 49 36.13 8.78 -13.09
CA THR A 49 36.33 9.20 -11.67
C THR A 49 35.10 9.85 -11.02
N GLU A 50 34.60 9.20 -9.95
CA GLU A 50 33.69 9.72 -8.90
C GLU A 50 32.17 9.78 -9.20
N SER A 51 31.45 8.67 -9.04
CA SER A 51 30.05 8.70 -8.52
C SER A 51 29.45 7.33 -8.11
N GLU A 52 30.10 6.20 -8.39
CA GLU A 52 29.50 4.88 -8.07
C GLU A 52 29.67 4.41 -6.61
N ALA A 53 30.48 5.11 -5.81
CA ALA A 53 30.72 4.75 -4.41
C ALA A 53 29.61 5.20 -3.43
N SER A 54 28.64 6.01 -3.88
CA SER A 54 27.55 6.52 -3.02
C SER A 54 26.25 5.73 -3.12
N PHE A 55 26.11 4.82 -4.09
CA PHE A 55 24.87 4.04 -4.25
C PHE A 55 24.92 2.69 -3.53
N SER A 56 26.11 2.22 -3.15
CA SER A 56 26.35 0.83 -2.77
C SER A 56 26.50 0.59 -1.26
N THR A 57 26.58 1.65 -0.45
CA THR A 57 26.92 1.54 1.00
C THR A 57 25.72 1.68 1.95
N GLN A 58 24.48 1.77 1.46
CA GLN A 58 23.29 1.91 2.30
C GLN A 58 22.41 0.65 2.42
N LEU A 59 22.90 -0.50 1.96
CA LEU A 59 22.33 -1.80 2.34
C LEU A 59 22.98 -2.33 3.63
N SER A 60 23.13 -1.47 4.65
CA SER A 60 23.04 -1.99 6.01
C SER A 60 21.68 -2.67 6.08
N MET A 61 21.65 -3.98 6.30
CA MET A 61 20.41 -4.77 6.29
C MET A 61 19.43 -4.19 7.31
N ASP A 62 18.57 -3.28 6.86
CA ASP A 62 17.52 -2.72 7.68
C ASP A 62 16.52 -3.85 7.91
N SER A 63 16.68 -4.54 9.04
CA SER A 63 16.06 -5.83 9.39
C SER A 63 14.52 -5.81 9.29
N LEU A 64 13.94 -4.61 9.28
CA LEU A 64 12.50 -4.35 9.21
C LEU A 64 11.87 -4.63 7.83
N HIS A 65 12.64 -4.79 6.75
CA HIS A 65 12.07 -5.00 5.41
C HIS A 65 11.25 -6.29 5.27
N LEU A 66 11.58 -7.34 6.01
CA LEU A 66 10.87 -8.64 5.96
C LEU A 66 9.85 -8.84 7.10
N VAL A 67 9.89 -7.98 8.12
CA VAL A 67 9.04 -8.07 9.30
C VAL A 67 7.75 -7.28 9.09
N HIS A 68 6.62 -7.81 9.54
CA HIS A 68 5.39 -7.01 9.61
C HIS A 68 5.50 -6.11 10.83
N VAL A 69 5.87 -4.84 10.61
CA VAL A 69 5.95 -3.87 11.71
C VAL A 69 4.54 -3.55 12.21
N LYS A 70 4.40 -3.34 13.52
CA LYS A 70 3.11 -3.03 14.14
C LYS A 70 2.93 -1.52 14.10
N LEU A 71 1.91 -1.04 13.40
CA LEU A 71 1.66 0.39 13.23
C LEU A 71 0.18 0.70 13.44
N LEU A 72 -0.08 1.85 14.05
CA LEU A 72 -1.41 2.46 14.06
C LEU A 72 -1.70 3.11 12.71
N ALA A 73 -2.97 3.35 12.40
CA ALA A 73 -3.40 3.98 11.16
C ALA A 73 -2.81 5.38 11.00
N ALA A 74 -2.80 6.18 12.08
CA ALA A 74 -2.20 7.51 12.09
C ALA A 74 -0.73 7.50 11.66
N ASP A 75 0.01 6.46 12.03
CA ASP A 75 1.42 6.27 11.71
C ASP A 75 1.63 5.70 10.29
N LEU A 76 0.81 4.72 9.91
CA LEU A 76 0.92 4.01 8.64
C LEU A 76 0.55 4.91 7.46
N LEU A 77 -0.49 5.74 7.61
CA LEU A 77 -1.00 6.58 6.53
C LEU A 77 -0.12 7.81 6.26
N THR A 78 0.78 8.15 7.18
CA THR A 78 1.76 9.24 7.02
C THR A 78 3.13 8.78 6.56
N LEU A 79 3.32 7.48 6.28
CA LEU A 79 4.60 6.96 5.80
C LEU A 79 5.01 7.63 4.49
N THR A 80 6.29 7.98 4.39
CA THR A 80 6.81 8.62 3.17
C THR A 80 7.16 7.54 2.14
N PRO A 81 6.55 7.53 0.95
CA PRO A 81 6.92 6.58 -0.08
C PRO A 81 8.32 6.89 -0.61
N ARG A 82 9.11 5.85 -0.89
CA ARG A 82 10.36 5.93 -1.62
C ARG A 82 10.13 5.30 -3.00
N HIS A 83 10.54 6.00 -4.05
CA HIS A 83 10.44 5.53 -5.43
C HIS A 83 11.52 4.48 -5.75
N THR A 84 11.41 3.31 -5.11
CA THR A 84 12.24 2.13 -5.37
C THR A 84 11.43 1.06 -6.10
N SER A 85 12.12 0.10 -6.74
CA SER A 85 11.52 -1.12 -7.27
C SER A 85 12.10 -2.32 -6.52
N PRO A 86 11.35 -2.99 -5.62
CA PRO A 86 9.94 -2.76 -5.27
C PRO A 86 9.72 -1.50 -4.42
N ALA A 87 8.47 -1.01 -4.39
CA ALA A 87 8.09 0.18 -3.60
C ALA A 87 8.38 -0.05 -2.11
N SER A 88 9.02 0.93 -1.49
CA SER A 88 9.36 0.92 -0.07
C SER A 88 8.89 2.20 0.59
N PHE A 89 8.72 2.17 1.91
CA PHE A 89 8.25 3.30 2.70
C PHE A 89 9.27 3.64 3.76
N VAL A 90 9.29 4.89 4.21
CA VAL A 90 10.24 5.36 5.21
C VAL A 90 9.49 5.88 6.42
N ARG A 91 9.94 5.43 7.60
CA ARG A 91 9.62 6.01 8.91
C ARG A 91 10.92 6.34 9.62
N CYS A 92 11.13 7.59 9.99
CA CYS A 92 12.31 8.02 10.76
C CYS A 92 13.65 7.51 10.17
N GLY A 93 13.77 7.53 8.84
CA GLY A 93 14.96 7.05 8.12
C GLY A 93 15.04 5.53 7.90
N ARG A 94 14.19 4.73 8.54
CA ARG A 94 14.14 3.27 8.40
C ARG A 94 13.17 2.84 7.30
N THR A 95 13.56 1.80 6.58
CA THR A 95 12.74 1.24 5.50
C THR A 95 11.70 0.28 6.06
N VAL A 96 10.46 0.48 5.65
CA VAL A 96 9.31 -0.33 6.01
C VAL A 96 8.61 -0.81 4.74
N ALA A 97 8.30 -2.09 4.66
CA ALA A 97 7.63 -2.68 3.49
C ALA A 97 6.37 -3.49 3.84
N ARG A 98 6.20 -3.87 5.11
CA ARG A 98 5.13 -4.76 5.58
C ARG A 98 4.61 -4.28 6.90
N ALA A 99 3.30 -4.39 7.12
CA ALA A 99 2.65 -3.97 8.35
C ALA A 99 1.74 -5.08 8.90
N GLU A 100 1.60 -5.08 10.21
CA GLU A 100 0.51 -5.70 10.97
C GLU A 100 -0.33 -4.58 11.57
N VAL A 101 -1.64 -4.67 11.39
CA VAL A 101 -2.63 -3.73 11.96
C VAL A 101 -3.77 -4.51 12.59
N VAL A 102 -4.37 -3.95 13.63
CA VAL A 102 -5.55 -4.51 14.29
C VAL A 102 -6.62 -3.44 14.38
N GLY A 103 -7.86 -3.79 14.06
CA GLY A 103 -8.99 -2.87 14.21
C GLY A 103 -10.31 -3.44 13.70
N ILE A 104 -11.35 -2.63 13.76
CA ILE A 104 -12.71 -2.99 13.38
C ILE A 104 -12.94 -2.77 11.89
N VAL A 105 -13.59 -3.72 11.23
CA VAL A 105 -13.97 -3.55 9.82
C VAL A 105 -15.13 -2.57 9.70
N VAL A 106 -14.88 -1.41 9.08
CA VAL A 106 -15.88 -0.35 8.90
C VAL A 106 -16.41 -0.23 7.46
N SER A 107 -15.77 -0.91 6.50
CA SER A 107 -16.31 -1.04 5.14
C SER A 107 -15.96 -2.39 4.53
N ARG A 108 -16.76 -2.84 3.55
CA ARG A 108 -16.54 -4.09 2.82
C ARG A 108 -17.11 -3.97 1.40
N ASP A 109 -16.25 -4.12 0.40
CA ASP A 109 -16.58 -4.06 -1.02
C ASP A 109 -15.98 -5.28 -1.76
N ARG A 110 -16.83 -6.29 -2.00
CA ARG A 110 -16.43 -7.54 -2.67
C ARG A 110 -16.48 -7.36 -4.18
N ARG A 111 -15.35 -7.60 -4.84
CA ARG A 111 -15.23 -7.71 -6.30
C ARG A 111 -14.93 -9.14 -6.70
N GLU A 112 -14.96 -9.40 -8.00
CA GLU A 112 -14.67 -10.73 -8.55
C GLU A 112 -13.24 -11.20 -8.21
N LYS A 113 -12.25 -10.31 -8.34
CA LYS A 113 -10.83 -10.66 -8.18
C LYS A 113 -10.24 -10.37 -6.80
N PHE A 114 -10.90 -9.53 -6.02
CA PHE A 114 -10.40 -9.05 -4.73
C PHE A 114 -11.53 -8.58 -3.83
N LEU A 115 -11.24 -8.50 -2.53
CA LEU A 115 -12.07 -7.86 -1.52
C LEU A 115 -11.36 -6.59 -1.03
N ARG A 116 -12.05 -5.45 -1.10
CA ARG A 116 -11.61 -4.20 -0.47
C ARG A 116 -12.34 -4.02 0.84
N PHE A 117 -11.64 -3.54 1.85
CA PHE A 117 -12.23 -3.24 3.14
C PHE A 117 -11.42 -2.15 3.85
N LEU A 118 -12.04 -1.51 4.84
CA LEU A 118 -11.38 -0.54 5.71
C LEU A 118 -11.33 -1.11 7.11
N VAL A 119 -10.17 -0.99 7.76
CA VAL A 119 -9.96 -1.33 9.16
C VAL A 119 -9.75 -0.04 9.94
N ASP A 120 -10.63 0.25 10.90
CA ASP A 120 -10.53 1.39 11.81
C ASP A 120 -9.94 0.93 13.13
N ASP A 121 -8.79 1.49 13.49
CA ASP A 121 -8.14 1.19 14.76
C ASP A 121 -8.36 2.30 15.80
N GLY A 122 -9.22 3.29 15.53
CA GLY A 122 -9.48 4.46 16.38
C GLY A 122 -8.55 5.65 16.12
N THR A 123 -7.47 5.46 15.36
CA THR A 123 -6.56 6.54 14.93
C THR A 123 -6.72 6.89 13.45
N GLY A 124 -7.46 6.08 12.70
CA GLY A 124 -7.78 6.28 11.30
C GLY A 124 -8.27 4.99 10.63
N CYS A 125 -8.74 5.11 9.39
CA CYS A 125 -9.23 3.98 8.61
C CYS A 125 -8.18 3.54 7.58
N ILE A 126 -7.63 2.34 7.74
CA ILE A 126 -6.61 1.76 6.86
C ILE A 126 -7.28 1.02 5.71
N PRO A 127 -6.99 1.38 4.44
CA PRO A 127 -7.47 0.61 3.31
C PRO A 127 -6.73 -0.71 3.17
N CYS A 128 -7.49 -1.79 3.05
CA CYS A 128 -6.97 -3.15 2.90
C CYS A 128 -7.53 -3.80 1.63
N VAL A 129 -6.69 -4.58 0.95
CA VAL A 129 -7.06 -5.34 -0.25
C VAL A 129 -6.62 -6.79 -0.08
N LEU A 130 -7.58 -7.71 -0.11
CA LEU A 130 -7.35 -9.16 -0.13
C LEU A 130 -7.60 -9.69 -1.54
N TRP A 131 -6.58 -10.25 -2.20
CA TRP A 131 -6.72 -10.83 -3.52
C TRP A 131 -7.33 -12.23 -3.42
N LEU A 132 -8.43 -12.47 -4.14
CA LEU A 132 -9.18 -13.73 -4.09
C LEU A 132 -8.69 -14.75 -5.13
N ASN A 133 -7.94 -14.28 -6.14
CA ASN A 133 -7.45 -15.09 -7.23
C ASN A 133 -5.92 -15.13 -7.20
N HIS A 134 -5.31 -16.27 -6.84
CA HIS A 134 -3.85 -16.38 -6.80
C HIS A 134 -3.20 -16.59 -8.17
N ARG A 135 -4.00 -16.87 -9.23
CA ARG A 135 -3.50 -16.99 -10.61
C ARG A 135 -2.67 -15.80 -11.10
N TYR A 136 -2.86 -14.60 -10.52
CA TYR A 136 -2.12 -13.38 -10.88
C TYR A 136 -0.83 -13.16 -10.08
N LEU A 137 -0.61 -13.88 -8.97
CA LEU A 137 0.58 -13.74 -8.14
C LEU A 137 1.64 -14.80 -8.48
N ASN A 138 1.22 -15.98 -8.96
CA ASN A 138 2.10 -17.06 -9.44
C ASN A 138 1.65 -17.52 -10.82
N ALA A 139 2.27 -17.00 -11.89
CA ALA A 139 1.90 -17.30 -13.28
C ALA A 139 2.21 -18.76 -13.73
N ASN A 140 2.71 -19.63 -12.84
CA ASN A 140 3.27 -20.94 -13.20
C ASN A 140 2.51 -22.16 -12.63
N SER A 141 1.40 -22.00 -11.90
CA SER A 141 0.67 -23.15 -11.34
C SER A 141 -0.60 -23.46 -12.13
N SER A 142 -0.56 -24.54 -12.91
CA SER A 142 -1.65 -25.10 -13.71
C SER A 142 -2.36 -26.27 -13.03
N SER A 143 -2.65 -26.18 -11.72
CA SER A 143 -3.40 -27.21 -11.00
C SER A 143 -4.85 -26.79 -10.78
N ASP A 144 -5.76 -27.74 -10.93
CA ASP A 144 -7.23 -27.59 -10.89
C ASP A 144 -7.77 -27.26 -9.47
N SER A 145 -6.89 -27.30 -8.46
CA SER A 145 -7.12 -26.75 -7.13
C SER A 145 -5.93 -25.85 -6.77
N ASP A 146 -6.18 -24.55 -6.67
CA ASP A 146 -5.22 -23.59 -6.13
C ASP A 146 -5.48 -23.44 -4.63
N PRO A 147 -4.72 -24.13 -3.75
CA PRO A 147 -4.93 -24.08 -2.30
C PRO A 147 -4.81 -22.66 -1.75
N THR A 148 -4.12 -21.77 -2.46
CA THR A 148 -3.99 -20.36 -2.07
C THR A 148 -5.27 -19.58 -2.33
N GLY A 149 -5.95 -19.88 -3.44
CA GLY A 149 -7.26 -19.30 -3.76
C GLY A 149 -8.33 -19.71 -2.74
N GLU A 150 -8.38 -20.99 -2.35
CA GLU A 150 -9.32 -21.46 -1.33
C GLU A 150 -9.09 -20.78 0.02
N MET A 151 -7.83 -20.65 0.45
CA MET A 151 -7.48 -19.94 1.68
C MET A 151 -7.89 -18.46 1.63
N ALA A 152 -7.69 -17.80 0.48
CA ALA A 152 -8.14 -16.42 0.28
C ALA A 152 -9.66 -16.27 0.36
N LEU A 153 -10.42 -17.24 -0.17
CA LEU A 153 -11.87 -17.27 -0.03
C LEU A 153 -12.30 -17.39 1.44
N LYS A 154 -11.69 -18.29 2.21
CA LYS A 154 -11.95 -18.44 3.66
C LYS A 154 -11.64 -17.15 4.43
N MET A 155 -10.50 -16.51 4.15
CA MET A 155 -10.17 -15.21 4.73
C MET A 155 -11.21 -14.14 4.36
N SER A 156 -11.78 -14.18 3.15
CA SER A 156 -12.80 -13.23 2.70
C SER A 156 -14.16 -13.36 3.40
N GLU A 157 -14.45 -14.54 3.95
CA GLU A 157 -15.64 -14.83 4.75
C GLU A 157 -15.53 -14.28 6.16
N VAL A 158 -14.31 -14.31 6.72
CA VAL A 158 -13.99 -13.72 8.03
C VAL A 158 -14.16 -12.20 8.03
N VAL A 159 -13.80 -11.52 6.93
CA VAL A 159 -13.95 -10.07 6.80
C VAL A 159 -15.43 -9.68 6.74
N ARG A 160 -15.99 -9.26 7.88
CA ARG A 160 -17.38 -8.81 8.03
C ARG A 160 -17.43 -7.46 8.73
N LEU A 161 -18.42 -6.62 8.41
CA LEU A 161 -18.58 -5.34 9.09
C LEU A 161 -18.72 -5.55 10.61
N GLY A 162 -18.03 -4.72 11.39
CA GLY A 162 -18.07 -4.74 12.85
C GLY A 162 -17.21 -5.82 13.51
N THR A 163 -16.50 -6.67 12.76
CA THR A 163 -15.59 -7.65 13.37
C THR A 163 -14.21 -7.05 13.63
N LEU A 164 -13.60 -7.43 14.76
CA LEU A 164 -12.20 -7.15 15.08
C LEU A 164 -11.28 -8.08 14.29
N LEU A 165 -10.40 -7.51 13.48
CA LEU A 165 -9.47 -8.27 12.66
C LEU A 165 -8.03 -7.85 12.92
N ARG A 166 -7.14 -8.83 12.85
CA ARG A 166 -5.71 -8.61 12.63
C ARG A 166 -5.37 -8.85 11.17
N VAL A 167 -4.79 -7.83 10.53
CA VAL A 167 -4.42 -7.86 9.12
C VAL A 167 -2.92 -7.71 8.97
N ARG A 168 -2.30 -8.64 8.25
CA ARG A 168 -0.88 -8.56 7.88
C ARG A 168 -0.71 -8.51 6.39
N GLY A 169 0.16 -7.65 5.91
CA GLY A 169 0.41 -7.57 4.47
C GLY A 169 1.56 -6.68 4.08
N ARG A 170 1.72 -6.53 2.75
CA ARG A 170 2.64 -5.56 2.17
C ARG A 170 1.99 -4.19 2.18
N ILE A 171 2.76 -3.18 2.53
CA ILE A 171 2.36 -1.79 2.33
C ILE A 171 2.53 -1.50 0.85
N VAL A 172 1.50 -0.95 0.20
CA VAL A 172 1.54 -0.60 -1.21
C VAL A 172 0.89 0.76 -1.41
N MET A 173 1.26 1.44 -2.49
CA MET A 173 0.62 2.68 -2.91
C MET A 173 -0.27 2.41 -4.11
N TYR A 174 -1.52 2.86 -4.06
CA TYR A 174 -2.47 2.75 -5.14
C TYR A 174 -3.17 4.10 -5.37
N ARG A 175 -3.02 4.66 -6.58
CA ARG A 175 -3.58 5.97 -6.95
C ARG A 175 -3.23 7.08 -5.93
N GLY A 176 -2.00 7.07 -5.44
CA GLY A 176 -1.50 8.06 -4.47
C GLY A 176 -1.89 7.83 -3.01
N ALA A 177 -2.62 6.76 -2.70
CA ALA A 177 -2.99 6.42 -1.32
C ALA A 177 -2.27 5.15 -0.84
N ILE A 178 -1.88 5.14 0.45
CA ILE A 178 -1.34 3.96 1.11
C ILE A 178 -2.46 2.96 1.40
N GLN A 179 -2.19 1.69 1.17
CA GLN A 179 -3.07 0.59 1.51
C GLN A 179 -2.26 -0.66 1.88
N ILE A 180 -2.87 -1.61 2.59
CA ILE A 180 -2.30 -2.92 2.88
C ILE A 180 -2.80 -3.92 1.84
N ALA A 181 -1.87 -4.49 1.06
CA ALA A 181 -2.12 -5.70 0.29
C ALA A 181 -2.03 -6.91 1.24
N ALA A 182 -3.18 -7.34 1.74
CA ALA A 182 -3.31 -8.36 2.76
C ALA A 182 -2.76 -9.71 2.27
N ARG A 183 -1.90 -10.30 3.09
CA ARG A 183 -1.41 -11.68 2.97
C ARG A 183 -2.19 -12.61 3.88
N ASP A 184 -2.56 -12.11 5.06
CA ASP A 184 -3.16 -12.87 6.14
C ASP A 184 -4.18 -11.99 6.88
N VAL A 185 -5.33 -12.57 7.20
CA VAL A 185 -6.44 -11.90 7.89
C VAL A 185 -6.97 -12.88 8.92
N VAL A 186 -6.95 -12.47 10.19
CA VAL A 186 -7.37 -13.30 11.32
C VAL A 186 -8.49 -12.60 12.08
N LEU A 187 -9.56 -13.35 12.39
CA LEU A 187 -10.59 -12.92 13.32
C LEU A 187 -10.03 -12.98 14.73
N GLU A 188 -10.08 -11.87 15.46
CA GLU A 188 -9.67 -11.83 16.85
C GLU A 188 -10.92 -11.90 17.73
N GLU A 189 -10.98 -12.90 18.62
CA GLU A 189 -12.11 -13.11 19.54
C GLU A 189 -11.91 -12.41 20.89
N ASP A 190 -10.65 -12.19 21.29
CA ASP A 190 -10.31 -11.49 22.53
C ASP A 190 -10.34 -9.96 22.30
N PRO A 191 -11.26 -9.22 22.94
CA PRO A 191 -11.35 -7.78 22.77
C PRO A 191 -10.10 -7.04 23.28
N ASN A 192 -9.29 -7.66 24.15
CA ASN A 192 -8.07 -7.04 24.65
C ASN A 192 -6.98 -6.94 23.57
N VAL A 193 -7.09 -7.68 22.46
CA VAL A 193 -6.08 -7.68 21.38
C VAL A 193 -5.92 -6.28 20.78
N GLU A 194 -6.99 -5.49 20.69
CA GLU A 194 -6.93 -4.12 20.17
C GLU A 194 -6.02 -3.23 21.06
N VAL A 195 -6.29 -3.19 22.37
CA VAL A 195 -5.51 -2.40 23.33
C VAL A 195 -4.07 -2.92 23.46
N LEU A 196 -3.88 -4.24 23.44
CA LEU A 196 -2.55 -4.84 23.46
C LEU A 196 -1.75 -4.49 22.20
N HIS A 197 -2.39 -4.48 21.03
CA HIS A 197 -1.76 -4.07 19.78
C HIS A 197 -1.37 -2.59 19.82
N TRP A 198 -2.25 -1.72 20.32
CA TRP A 198 -1.93 -0.31 20.54
C TRP A 198 -0.69 -0.12 21.41
N LEU A 199 -0.63 -0.80 22.57
CA LEU A 199 0.53 -0.74 23.47
C LEU A 199 1.81 -1.19 22.77
N GLN A 200 1.73 -2.24 21.94
CA GLN A 200 2.85 -2.71 21.15
C GLN A 200 3.28 -1.70 20.09
N CYS A 201 2.36 -1.08 19.35
CA CYS A 201 2.68 -0.04 18.37
C CYS A 201 3.40 1.14 19.04
N VAL A 202 2.89 1.62 20.17
CA VAL A 202 3.50 2.73 20.93
C VAL A 202 4.88 2.34 21.47
N HIS A 203 5.04 1.13 21.99
CA HIS A 203 6.32 0.63 22.47
C HIS A 203 7.34 0.52 21.33
N MET A 204 6.96 -0.10 20.21
CA MET A 204 7.84 -0.26 19.05
C MET A 204 8.22 1.09 18.41
N ALA A 205 7.31 2.07 18.40
CA ALA A 205 7.62 3.43 17.96
C ALA A 205 8.77 4.02 18.79
N LYS A 206 8.64 3.98 20.12
CA LYS A 206 9.62 4.54 21.07
C LYS A 206 10.97 3.81 21.07
N GLU A 207 10.93 2.48 21.05
CA GLU A 207 12.12 1.65 21.31
C GLU A 207 12.78 1.13 20.04
N CYS A 208 12.16 1.26 18.86
CA CYS A 208 12.69 0.69 17.63
C CYS A 208 12.61 1.65 16.44
N TYR A 209 11.43 2.18 16.12
CA TYR A 209 11.21 2.86 14.85
C TYR A 209 11.71 4.30 14.85
N ASP A 210 11.46 5.03 15.94
CA ASP A 210 11.71 6.47 16.03
C ASP A 210 13.07 6.79 16.70
N LEU A 211 13.85 5.75 17.02
CA LEU A 211 15.24 5.90 17.46
C LEU A 211 16.16 6.32 16.31
N PRO A 212 17.13 7.22 16.56
CA PRO A 212 18.15 7.58 15.58
C PRO A 212 18.80 6.34 14.97
N LEU A 213 19.09 6.40 13.67
CA LEU A 213 19.90 5.37 13.04
C LEU A 213 21.28 5.35 13.73
N PRO A 214 21.86 4.16 14.02
CA PRO A 214 23.21 4.09 14.57
C PRO A 214 24.17 4.85 13.65
N SER A 215 25.02 5.70 14.22
CA SER A 215 26.10 6.33 13.46
C SER A 215 27.05 5.23 12.97
N ALA A 216 27.33 5.23 11.67
CA ALA A 216 28.28 4.32 11.02
C ALA A 216 29.71 4.54 11.52
#